data_AF-A0A402BD39-F1
#
_entry.id   AF-A0A402BD39-F1
#
_cell.length_a   1.000
_cell.length_b   1.000
_cell.length_c   1.000
_cell.angle_alpha   90.00
_cell.angle_beta   90.00
_cell.angle_gamma   90.00
#
_symmetry.space_group_name_H-M   'P 1'
#
loop_
_entity.id
_entity.type
_entity.pdbx_description
1 polymer ?
#
loop_
_entity_poly.entity_id
_entity_poly.type
_entity_poly.pdbx_seq_one_letter_code
_entity_poly.pdbx_strand_id
1 'polypeptide(L)'
;MTDQDRGNPRHFVVTKSYRRFGEMCDACRRARVVGLGYGPPGTGKTGSAKQYAQWSLFKPFLPESLITFTGRSAMDGMYPYRPFPFASAPLEASIRECRTVLYTPPVSASVARLEKEILSLFAAFSYLVEAATQGHQSKEEFLVARRFSHLIELLIVDEANRLKDAGVELVRDFADRGEFGLVLLGMPGLEKRLMRAPQLYSRVGFAHEMEPLSDDKTRDFLEKRWNHRVKPSSEDFTEKEAIATI
;
A
#
# COMPACT_ATOMS: atom_id res chain seq x y z
N MET A 1 -24.57 -25.75 -13.46
CA MET A 1 -25.04 -24.52 -12.79
C MET A 1 -24.00 -24.15 -11.75
N THR A 2 -22.96 -23.44 -12.17
CA THR A 2 -21.83 -23.04 -11.32
C THR A 2 -21.88 -21.54 -11.16
N ASP A 3 -22.24 -21.12 -9.96
CA ASP A 3 -22.21 -19.75 -9.49
C ASP A 3 -20.74 -19.29 -9.43
N GLN A 4 -20.32 -18.53 -10.44
CA GLN A 4 -19.07 -17.78 -10.42
C GLN A 4 -19.42 -16.30 -10.27
N ASP A 5 -19.89 -15.89 -9.09
CA ASP A 5 -19.80 -14.49 -8.68
C ASP A 5 -18.36 -14.19 -8.22
N ARG A 6 -17.43 -14.21 -9.18
CA ARG A 6 -16.09 -13.65 -8.98
C ARG A 6 -16.26 -12.13 -8.95
N GLY A 7 -16.41 -11.60 -7.74
CA GLY A 7 -16.62 -10.18 -7.46
C GLY A 7 -15.79 -9.27 -8.37
N ASN A 8 -16.51 -8.55 -9.23
CA ASN A 8 -15.98 -7.52 -10.12
C ASN A 8 -15.10 -6.53 -9.31
N PRO A 9 -13.81 -6.35 -9.64
CA PRO A 9 -12.95 -5.42 -8.90
C PRO A 9 -13.58 -4.03 -8.97
N ARG A 10 -14.02 -3.52 -7.81
CA ARG A 10 -14.59 -2.18 -7.67
C ARG A 10 -13.63 -1.17 -8.32
N HIS A 11 -14.00 -0.62 -9.48
CA HIS A 11 -13.19 0.35 -10.20
C HIS A 11 -12.82 1.52 -9.27
N PHE A 12 -11.52 1.82 -9.18
CA PHE A 12 -11.02 2.91 -8.35
C PHE A 12 -11.37 4.25 -8.99
N VAL A 13 -12.09 5.11 -8.26
CA VAL A 13 -12.45 6.45 -8.73
C VAL A 13 -11.32 7.42 -8.40
N VAL A 14 -10.68 7.96 -9.42
CA VAL A 14 -9.61 8.97 -9.27
C VAL A 14 -10.21 10.29 -8.80
N THR A 15 -9.90 10.67 -7.56
CA THR A 15 -10.30 11.96 -6.96
C THR A 15 -9.13 12.95 -6.94
N LYS A 16 -9.43 14.23 -6.73
CA LYS A 16 -8.39 15.26 -6.50
C LYS A 16 -7.53 14.94 -5.27
N SER A 17 -8.14 14.36 -4.23
CA SER A 17 -7.43 13.89 -3.03
C SER A 17 -6.43 12.79 -3.38
N TYR A 18 -6.85 11.79 -4.16
CA TYR A 18 -5.94 10.75 -4.65
C TYR A 18 -4.78 11.31 -5.50
N ARG A 19 -5.04 12.27 -6.40
CA ARG A 19 -3.97 12.88 -7.22
C ARG A 19 -2.92 13.56 -6.36
N ARG A 20 -3.33 14.35 -5.37
CA ARG A 20 -2.41 14.99 -4.42
C ARG A 20 -1.62 13.96 -3.60
N PHE A 21 -2.27 12.89 -3.18
CA PHE A 21 -1.59 11.77 -2.52
C PHE A 21 -0.53 11.13 -3.44
N GLY A 22 -0.86 10.88 -4.71
CA GLY A 22 0.08 10.35 -5.70
C GLY A 22 1.27 11.29 -5.93
N GLU A 23 1.02 12.60 -6.08
CA GLU A 23 2.07 13.62 -6.21
C GLU A 23 3.03 13.62 -5.00
N MET A 24 2.49 13.50 -3.79
CA MET A 24 3.30 13.36 -2.57
C MET A 24 4.13 12.08 -2.60
N CYS A 25 3.54 10.94 -2.94
CA CYS A 25 4.26 9.66 -3.04
C CYS A 25 5.37 9.71 -4.07
N ASP A 26 5.12 10.28 -5.24
CA ASP A 26 6.10 10.49 -6.31
C ASP A 26 7.25 11.39 -5.86
N ALA A 27 6.94 12.48 -5.15
CA ALA A 27 7.95 13.37 -4.60
C ALA A 27 8.81 12.66 -3.55
N CYS A 28 8.20 11.90 -2.62
CA CYS A 28 8.92 11.14 -1.60
C CYS A 28 9.80 10.05 -2.22
N ARG A 29 9.30 9.36 -3.24
CA ARG A 29 10.04 8.35 -4.02
C ARG A 29 11.27 8.97 -4.70
N ARG A 30 11.10 10.08 -5.42
CA ARG A 30 12.20 10.75 -6.14
C ARG A 30 13.24 11.38 -5.22
N ALA A 31 12.80 12.07 -4.19
CA ALA A 31 13.68 12.79 -3.26
C ALA A 31 14.21 11.91 -2.12
N ARG A 32 13.70 10.68 -1.97
CA ARG A 32 14.06 9.74 -0.89
C ARG A 32 13.86 10.36 0.50
N VAL A 33 12.76 11.10 0.66
CA VAL A 33 12.39 11.79 1.90
C VAL A 33 11.19 11.11 2.55
N VAL A 34 10.92 11.51 3.80
CA VAL A 34 9.72 11.09 4.53
C VAL A 34 8.55 12.00 4.17
N GLY A 35 7.48 11.40 3.67
CA GLY A 35 6.17 12.00 3.49
C GLY A 35 5.22 11.59 4.60
N LEU A 36 4.33 12.49 4.97
CA LEU A 36 3.30 12.23 5.96
C LEU A 36 1.93 12.51 5.36
N GLY A 37 1.06 11.50 5.33
CA GLY A 37 -0.35 11.68 5.01
C GLY A 37 -1.21 11.41 6.24
N TYR A 38 -2.04 12.35 6.67
CA TYR A 38 -2.91 12.15 7.82
C TYR A 38 -4.32 12.65 7.54
N GLY A 39 -5.31 12.09 8.24
CA GLY A 39 -6.70 12.57 8.11
C GLY A 39 -7.70 11.67 8.83
N PRO A 40 -8.94 12.12 9.07
CA PRO A 40 -9.97 11.33 9.73
C PRO A 40 -10.23 9.95 9.09
N PRO A 41 -10.82 8.98 9.79
CA PRO A 41 -11.31 7.74 9.17
C PRO A 41 -12.27 8.04 8.00
N GLY A 42 -12.26 7.18 6.98
CA GLY A 42 -13.14 7.34 5.81
C GLY A 42 -12.64 8.28 4.71
N THR A 43 -11.51 8.98 4.89
CA THR A 43 -10.96 9.92 3.88
C THR A 43 -10.22 9.24 2.71
N GLY A 44 -10.25 7.91 2.64
CA GLY A 44 -9.68 7.16 1.51
C GLY A 44 -8.17 6.94 1.54
N LYS A 45 -7.49 7.17 2.68
CA LYS A 45 -6.03 6.94 2.86
C LYS A 45 -5.58 5.54 2.40
N THR A 46 -6.10 4.49 3.05
CA THR A 46 -5.79 3.09 2.73
C THR A 46 -6.12 2.74 1.28
N GLY A 47 -7.23 3.26 0.75
CA GLY A 47 -7.61 3.04 -0.65
C GLY A 47 -6.61 3.65 -1.62
N SER A 48 -6.18 4.88 -1.35
CA SER A 48 -5.18 5.60 -2.15
C SER A 48 -3.83 4.90 -2.09
N ALA A 49 -3.39 4.46 -0.91
CA ALA A 49 -2.17 3.69 -0.71
C ALA A 49 -2.16 2.39 -1.50
N LYS A 50 -3.25 1.60 -1.40
CA LYS A 50 -3.42 0.34 -2.13
C LYS A 50 -3.43 0.54 -3.64
N GLN A 51 -4.09 1.59 -4.12
CA GLN A 51 -4.13 1.91 -5.53
C GLN A 51 -2.75 2.32 -6.06
N TYR A 52 -2.08 3.24 -5.37
CA TYR A 52 -0.74 3.71 -5.76
C TYR A 52 0.29 2.57 -5.75
N ALA A 53 0.27 1.72 -4.72
CA ALA A 53 1.16 0.57 -4.63
C ALA A 53 0.76 -0.61 -5.52
N GLN A 54 -0.32 -0.49 -6.32
CA GLN A 54 -0.90 -1.57 -7.12
C GLN A 54 -1.09 -2.86 -6.30
N TRP A 55 -1.52 -2.71 -5.04
CA TRP A 55 -1.51 -3.77 -4.03
C TRP A 55 -2.32 -5.01 -4.44
N SER A 56 -3.38 -4.83 -5.23
CA SER A 56 -4.20 -5.94 -5.75
C SER A 56 -3.40 -6.92 -6.62
N LEU A 57 -2.29 -6.48 -7.24
CA LEU A 57 -1.40 -7.34 -8.02
C LEU A 57 -0.50 -8.20 -7.13
N PHE A 58 -0.08 -7.68 -5.97
CA PHE A 58 0.85 -8.39 -5.06
C PHE A 58 0.14 -9.24 -4.03
N LYS A 59 -0.99 -8.75 -3.50
CA LYS A 59 -1.73 -9.40 -2.41
C LYS A 59 -1.99 -10.90 -2.65
N PRO A 60 -2.37 -11.38 -3.85
CA PRO A 60 -2.64 -12.81 -4.07
C PRO A 60 -1.40 -13.72 -3.92
N PHE A 61 -0.20 -13.16 -4.09
CA PHE A 61 1.04 -13.92 -4.03
C PHE A 61 1.62 -13.98 -2.63
N LEU A 62 1.37 -12.97 -1.80
CA LEU A 62 1.96 -12.95 -0.45
C LEU A 62 1.46 -14.17 0.35
N PRO A 63 2.34 -14.91 1.04
CA PRO A 63 1.93 -16.02 1.87
C PRO A 63 0.84 -15.59 2.86
N GLU A 64 -0.15 -16.46 3.11
CA GLU A 64 -1.28 -16.16 4.01
C GLU A 64 -0.80 -15.62 5.35
N SER A 65 0.33 -16.09 5.87
CA SER A 65 0.92 -15.56 7.10
C SER A 65 1.19 -14.06 7.05
N LEU A 66 1.59 -13.48 5.91
CA LEU A 66 1.71 -12.03 5.73
C LEU A 66 0.35 -11.31 5.57
N ILE A 67 -0.73 -12.04 5.24
CA ILE A 67 -2.08 -11.52 4.97
C ILE A 67 -3.02 -11.64 6.19
N THR A 68 -2.84 -12.65 7.05
CA THR A 68 -3.75 -13.02 8.15
C THR A 68 -3.06 -13.08 9.53
N PHE A 69 -2.10 -12.18 9.81
CA PHE A 69 -1.30 -12.13 11.05
C PHE A 69 -2.08 -11.86 12.38
N THR A 70 -3.35 -12.26 12.47
CA THR A 70 -4.05 -12.66 13.68
C THR A 70 -3.92 -14.18 13.89
N GLY A 71 -2.79 -14.65 14.42
CA GLY A 71 -2.73 -15.97 15.07
C GLY A 71 -1.63 -16.93 14.60
N ARG A 72 -0.81 -17.31 15.58
CA ARG A 72 0.15 -18.43 15.68
C ARG A 72 1.36 -18.53 14.74
N SER A 73 2.51 -18.47 15.42
CA SER A 73 3.78 -19.16 15.22
C SER A 73 3.83 -20.25 14.14
N ALA A 74 4.61 -19.98 13.09
CA ALA A 74 5.41 -20.94 12.33
C ALA A 74 6.43 -20.17 11.49
N MET A 75 7.34 -19.42 12.14
CA MET A 75 8.27 -18.54 11.40
C MET A 75 9.74 -18.70 11.82
N ASP A 76 10.06 -19.58 12.76
CA ASP A 76 11.45 -19.80 13.19
C ASP A 76 12.22 -20.78 12.31
N GLY A 77 11.56 -21.39 11.32
CA GLY A 77 12.20 -22.28 10.33
C GLY A 77 12.20 -21.77 8.89
N MET A 78 11.57 -20.62 8.59
CA MET A 78 11.23 -20.23 7.23
C MET A 78 12.13 -19.15 6.63
N TYR A 79 13.41 -19.17 7.00
CA TYR A 79 14.46 -18.56 6.17
C TYR A 79 15.68 -19.48 6.07
N PRO A 80 15.66 -20.38 5.08
CA PRO A 80 16.82 -20.59 4.26
C PRO A 80 16.38 -20.41 2.81
N TYR A 81 16.78 -19.29 2.18
CA TYR A 81 16.74 -19.02 0.73
C TYR A 81 16.11 -20.12 -0.13
N ARG A 82 14.78 -20.23 -0.12
CA ARG A 82 14.04 -21.03 -1.09
C ARG A 82 13.11 -20.08 -1.84
N PRO A 83 13.05 -20.19 -3.18
CA PRO A 83 12.07 -19.45 -3.96
C PRO A 83 10.71 -19.70 -3.36
N PHE A 84 9.95 -18.64 -3.02
CA PHE A 84 8.55 -18.79 -2.68
C PHE A 84 7.90 -19.54 -3.86
N PRO A 85 7.32 -20.74 -3.66
CA PRO A 85 6.61 -21.43 -4.72
C PRO A 85 5.29 -20.69 -4.93
N PHE A 86 5.33 -19.58 -5.66
CA PHE A 86 4.12 -18.96 -6.18
C PHE A 86 3.56 -19.93 -7.23
N ALA A 87 2.30 -20.32 -7.06
CA ALA A 87 1.60 -21.33 -7.86
C ALA A 87 1.27 -20.84 -9.29
N SER A 88 2.26 -20.27 -9.99
CA SER A 88 2.20 -19.35 -11.14
C SER A 88 2.10 -17.88 -10.71
N ALA A 89 3.19 -17.14 -10.89
CA ALA A 89 3.12 -15.68 -10.95
C ALA A 89 2.40 -15.34 -12.27
N PRO A 90 1.23 -14.69 -12.27
CA PRO A 90 0.67 -14.11 -13.48
C PRO A 90 1.67 -13.04 -13.89
N LEU A 91 2.39 -13.33 -14.97
CA LEU A 91 3.31 -12.40 -15.60
C LEU A 91 2.53 -11.28 -16.28
N GLU A 92 1.81 -10.49 -15.50
CA GLU A 92 1.30 -9.22 -15.97
C GLU A 92 2.46 -8.23 -16.06
N ALA A 93 2.63 -7.61 -17.23
CA ALA A 93 3.65 -6.57 -17.45
C ALA A 93 3.61 -5.49 -16.35
N SER A 94 2.41 -5.22 -15.80
CA SER A 94 2.15 -4.29 -14.70
C SER A 94 3.01 -4.54 -13.45
N ILE A 95 3.31 -5.81 -13.09
CA ILE A 95 4.12 -6.12 -11.90
C ILE A 95 5.57 -5.67 -12.09
N ARG A 96 6.09 -5.70 -13.33
CA ARG A 96 7.47 -5.31 -13.65
C ARG A 96 7.75 -3.84 -13.39
N GLU A 97 6.72 -3.00 -13.40
CA GLU A 97 6.82 -1.55 -13.22
C GLU A 97 6.58 -1.12 -11.77
N CYS A 98 6.11 -2.04 -10.92
CA CYS A 98 5.83 -1.75 -9.53
C CYS A 98 7.13 -1.49 -8.75
N ARG A 99 7.16 -0.39 -8.01
CA ARG A 99 8.34 0.02 -7.20
C ARG A 99 7.97 0.41 -5.76
N THR A 100 6.74 0.12 -5.35
CA THR A 100 6.19 0.57 -4.07
C THR A 100 5.70 -0.61 -3.25
N VAL A 101 6.17 -0.67 -2.01
CA VAL A 101 5.73 -1.65 -1.01
C VAL A 101 4.72 -1.00 -0.07
N LEU A 102 3.62 -1.68 0.20
CA LEU A 102 2.62 -1.25 1.18
C LEU A 102 2.68 -2.17 2.41
N TYR A 103 2.87 -1.58 3.59
CA TYR A 103 2.85 -2.27 4.86
C TYR A 103 1.79 -1.69 5.79
N THR A 104 1.09 -2.54 6.55
CA THR A 104 0.12 -2.11 7.57
C THR A 104 0.50 -2.78 8.89
N PRO A 105 1.04 -2.05 9.87
CA PRO A 105 1.47 -2.64 11.14
C PRO A 105 0.28 -3.27 11.89
N PRO A 106 0.49 -4.41 12.56
CA PRO A 106 -0.51 -4.94 13.49
C PRO A 106 -0.61 -4.05 14.73
N VAL A 107 -1.74 -4.13 15.45
CA VAL A 107 -2.07 -3.24 16.58
C VAL A 107 -1.04 -3.27 17.71
N SER A 108 -0.34 -4.40 17.90
CA SER A 108 0.68 -4.55 18.95
C SER A 108 1.82 -5.48 18.51
N ALA A 109 2.67 -5.02 17.60
CA ALA A 109 3.93 -5.70 17.26
C ALA A 109 5.13 -5.15 18.05
N SER A 110 6.05 -6.06 18.39
CA SER A 110 7.40 -5.70 18.83
C SER A 110 8.24 -5.22 17.64
N VAL A 111 9.31 -4.48 17.91
CA VAL A 111 10.23 -3.98 16.87
C VAL A 111 10.81 -5.14 16.04
N ALA A 112 11.24 -6.22 16.70
CA ALA A 112 11.75 -7.41 16.03
C ALA A 112 10.71 -8.07 15.10
N ARG A 113 9.42 -8.04 15.49
CA ARG A 113 8.34 -8.55 14.64
C ARG A 113 8.12 -7.65 13.42
N LEU A 114 8.09 -6.33 13.61
CA LEU A 114 7.98 -5.36 12.51
C LEU A 114 9.12 -5.53 11.51
N GLU A 115 10.35 -5.64 12.00
CA GLU A 115 11.55 -5.86 11.18
C GLU A 115 11.40 -7.13 10.35
N LYS A 116 11.05 -8.26 10.97
CA LYS A 116 10.86 -9.53 10.27
C LYS A 116 9.77 -9.45 9.20
N GLU A 117 8.63 -8.84 9.52
CA GLU A 117 7.51 -8.70 8.58
C GLU A 117 7.89 -7.85 7.37
N ILE A 118 8.51 -6.68 7.59
CA ILE A 118 8.89 -5.76 6.50
C ILE A 118 9.98 -6.37 5.62
N LEU A 119 11.00 -6.99 6.20
CA LEU A 119 12.06 -7.65 5.42
C LEU A 119 11.50 -8.82 4.60
N SER A 120 10.54 -9.56 5.16
CA SER A 120 9.86 -10.63 4.42
C SER A 120 9.07 -10.08 3.24
N LEU A 121 8.39 -8.95 3.45
CA LEU A 121 7.65 -8.27 2.40
C LEU A 121 8.59 -7.72 1.32
N PHE A 122 9.75 -7.17 1.69
CA PHE A 122 10.77 -6.70 0.74
C PHE A 122 11.32 -7.83 -0.12
N ALA A 123 11.63 -8.99 0.51
CA ALA A 123 12.11 -10.16 -0.20
C ALA A 123 11.05 -10.69 -1.18
N ALA A 124 9.80 -10.85 -0.72
CA ALA A 124 8.70 -11.32 -1.56
C ALA A 124 8.40 -10.36 -2.72
N PHE A 125 8.40 -9.05 -2.45
CA PHE A 125 8.21 -8.03 -3.49
C PHE A 125 9.31 -8.09 -4.54
N SER A 126 10.58 -8.07 -4.11
CA SER A 126 11.74 -8.11 -5.01
C SER A 126 11.71 -9.35 -5.89
N TYR A 127 11.43 -10.52 -5.29
CA TYR A 127 11.24 -11.76 -6.01
C TYR A 127 10.19 -11.62 -7.12
N LEU A 128 9.00 -11.13 -6.78
CA LEU A 128 7.88 -11.08 -7.72
C LEU A 128 8.18 -10.16 -8.90
N VAL A 129 8.82 -9.01 -8.64
CA VAL A 129 9.23 -8.07 -9.68
C VAL A 129 10.33 -8.67 -10.56
N GLU A 130 11.33 -9.34 -9.98
CA GLU A 130 12.42 -10.01 -10.73
C GLU A 130 11.89 -11.14 -11.60
N ALA A 131 11.07 -12.02 -11.02
CA ALA A 131 10.45 -13.15 -11.71
C ALA A 131 9.57 -12.67 -12.87
N ALA A 132 8.80 -11.59 -12.65
CA ALA A 132 8.01 -10.98 -13.71
C ALA A 132 8.91 -10.42 -14.81
N THR A 133 10.03 -9.76 -14.46
CA THR A 133 10.94 -9.10 -15.41
C THR A 133 11.68 -10.10 -16.29
N GLN A 134 12.19 -11.20 -15.72
CA GLN A 134 13.08 -12.13 -16.42
C GLN A 134 12.37 -13.26 -17.19
N GLY A 135 11.04 -13.39 -17.06
CA GLY A 135 10.25 -14.30 -17.89
C GLY A 135 10.76 -15.74 -17.88
N HIS A 136 10.70 -16.42 -16.73
CA HIS A 136 11.06 -17.85 -16.55
C HIS A 136 12.42 -18.29 -17.14
N GLN A 137 13.40 -17.39 -17.33
CA GLN A 137 14.76 -17.82 -17.64
C GLN A 137 15.35 -18.48 -16.39
N SER A 138 15.48 -19.80 -16.46
CA SER A 138 16.04 -20.72 -15.49
C SER A 138 17.53 -20.44 -15.22
N LYS A 139 17.82 -19.32 -14.57
CA LYS A 139 19.13 -19.08 -13.95
C LYS A 139 19.00 -19.19 -12.45
N GLU A 140 19.64 -20.22 -11.91
CA GLU A 140 19.78 -20.53 -10.48
C GLU A 140 20.58 -19.48 -9.68
N GLU A 141 20.92 -18.33 -10.28
CA GLU A 141 21.41 -17.13 -9.57
C GLU A 141 20.28 -16.42 -8.78
N PHE A 142 19.21 -17.15 -8.48
CA PHE A 142 18.05 -16.71 -7.74
C PHE A 142 18.51 -16.23 -6.35
N LEU A 143 18.48 -14.90 -6.17
CA LEU A 143 18.33 -14.24 -4.89
C LEU A 143 19.55 -14.31 -3.96
N VAL A 144 20.56 -13.48 -4.23
CA VAL A 144 21.03 -12.69 -3.07
C VAL A 144 19.88 -11.75 -2.73
N ALA A 145 18.98 -12.19 -1.86
CA ALA A 145 17.96 -11.34 -1.26
C ALA A 145 18.70 -10.26 -0.49
N ARG A 146 19.09 -9.19 -1.19
CA ARG A 146 19.66 -8.02 -0.57
C ARG A 146 18.59 -7.52 0.38
N ARG A 147 18.99 -7.27 1.63
CA ARG A 147 18.13 -6.72 2.67
C ARG A 147 17.35 -5.49 2.15
N PHE A 148 17.97 -4.73 1.25
CA PHE A 148 17.35 -3.67 0.46
C PHE A 148 17.63 -3.90 -1.02
N SER A 149 16.58 -4.17 -1.79
CA SER A 149 16.65 -4.25 -3.25
C SER A 149 16.41 -2.88 -3.87
N HIS A 150 17.14 -2.56 -4.93
CA HIS A 150 16.95 -1.35 -5.74
C HIS A 150 15.57 -1.30 -6.43
N LEU A 151 14.83 -2.42 -6.43
CA LEU A 151 13.46 -2.50 -6.95
C LEU A 151 12.45 -1.82 -6.03
N ILE A 152 12.80 -1.55 -4.78
CA ILE A 152 11.95 -0.88 -3.81
C ILE A 152 12.37 0.59 -3.78
N GLU A 153 11.52 1.46 -4.31
CA GLU A 153 11.79 2.90 -4.35
C GLU A 153 10.90 3.69 -3.38
N LEU A 154 9.84 3.06 -2.84
CA LEU A 154 8.96 3.65 -1.85
C LEU A 154 8.38 2.59 -0.90
N LEU A 155 8.42 2.86 0.41
CA LEU A 155 7.62 2.15 1.41
C LEU A 155 6.48 3.05 1.89
N ILE A 156 5.25 2.59 1.75
CA ILE A 156 4.08 3.20 2.38
C ILE A 156 3.71 2.39 3.61
N VAL A 157 3.69 3.03 4.77
CA VAL A 157 3.20 2.45 6.03
C VAL A 157 1.81 3.00 6.30
N ASP A 158 0.79 2.19 6.06
CA ASP A 158 -0.59 2.49 6.45
C ASP A 158 -0.80 2.29 7.95
N GLU A 159 -1.76 2.99 8.56
CA GLU A 159 -2.03 2.91 10.00
C GLU A 159 -0.78 3.13 10.89
N ALA A 160 0.09 4.05 10.50
CA ALA A 160 1.35 4.37 11.18
C ALA A 160 1.16 4.86 12.63
N ASN A 161 -0.07 5.22 13.05
CA ASN A 161 -0.42 5.46 14.45
C ASN A 161 -0.16 4.24 15.34
N ARG A 162 -0.12 3.03 14.78
CA ARG A 162 0.20 1.79 15.51
C ARG A 162 1.69 1.62 15.80
N LEU A 163 2.55 2.34 15.09
CA LEU A 163 3.99 2.29 15.33
C LEU A 163 4.34 3.09 16.58
N LYS A 164 4.89 2.41 17.59
CA LYS A 164 5.64 3.06 18.68
C LYS A 164 6.88 3.75 18.13
N ASP A 165 7.50 4.63 18.89
CA ASP A 165 8.63 5.46 18.43
C ASP A 165 9.78 4.62 17.88
N ALA A 166 10.14 3.51 18.55
CA ALA A 166 11.14 2.56 18.05
C ALA A 166 10.75 1.89 16.71
N GLY A 167 9.45 1.67 16.46
CA GLY A 167 8.96 1.17 15.19
C GLY A 167 9.02 2.21 14.08
N VAL A 168 8.81 3.50 14.40
CA VAL A 168 8.99 4.58 13.42
C VAL A 168 10.47 4.77 13.08
N GLU A 169 11.34 4.71 14.08
CA GLU A 169 12.80 4.72 13.90
C GLU A 169 13.27 3.55 13.02
N LEU A 170 12.73 2.34 13.22
CA LEU A 170 13.04 1.18 12.40
C LEU A 170 12.73 1.41 10.91
N VAL A 171 11.51 1.88 10.58
CA VAL A 171 11.13 2.08 9.17
C VAL A 171 11.89 3.24 8.53
N ARG A 172 12.30 4.24 9.32
CA ARG A 172 13.20 5.31 8.87
C ARG A 172 14.60 4.79 8.60
N ASP A 173 15.16 3.97 9.49
CA ASP A 173 16.46 3.32 9.27
C ASP A 173 16.45 2.45 8.00
N PHE A 174 15.34 1.77 7.72
CA PHE A 174 15.19 1.03 6.46
C PHE A 174 15.19 1.95 5.24
N ALA A 175 14.45 3.05 5.28
CA ALA A 175 14.44 4.02 4.18
C ALA A 175 15.81 4.64 3.93
N ASP A 176 16.54 4.98 5.00
CA ASP A 176 17.89 5.53 4.92
C ASP A 176 18.89 4.53 4.34
N ARG A 177 18.90 3.29 4.84
CA ARG A 177 19.83 2.24 4.38
C ARG A 177 19.48 1.67 3.02
N GLY A 178 18.20 1.64 2.67
CA GLY A 178 17.70 1.17 1.39
C GLY A 178 17.62 2.25 0.32
N GLU A 179 17.92 3.51 0.68
CA GLU A 179 17.86 4.67 -0.20
C GLU A 179 16.51 4.83 -0.93
N PHE A 180 15.40 4.64 -0.21
CA PHE A 180 14.06 4.74 -0.76
C PHE A 180 13.19 5.75 0.00
N GLY A 181 12.13 6.24 -0.65
CA GLY A 181 11.19 7.15 -0.01
C GLY A 181 10.30 6.46 1.02
N LEU A 182 9.89 7.17 2.06
CA LEU A 182 8.98 6.64 3.09
C LEU A 182 7.72 7.50 3.14
N VAL A 183 6.54 6.88 3.13
CA VAL A 183 5.28 7.58 3.40
C VAL A 183 4.61 6.96 4.61
N LEU A 184 4.35 7.75 5.63
CA LEU A 184 3.60 7.35 6.82
C LEU A 184 2.16 7.84 6.68
N LEU A 185 1.20 6.92 6.76
CA LEU A 185 -0.22 7.23 6.68
C LEU A 185 -0.93 6.99 8.01
N GLY A 186 -1.79 7.92 8.42
CA GLY A 186 -2.43 7.80 9.72
C GLY A 186 -3.61 8.72 9.99
N MET A 187 -4.07 8.66 11.24
CA MET A 187 -5.06 9.57 11.80
C MET A 187 -4.44 10.92 12.16
N PRO A 188 -5.24 11.99 12.30
CA PRO A 188 -4.78 13.29 12.77
C PRO A 188 -4.07 13.16 14.13
N GLY A 189 -3.06 13.99 14.37
CA GLY A 189 -2.18 13.93 15.53
C GLY A 189 -0.92 13.09 15.30
N LEU A 190 -0.85 12.28 14.24
CA LEU A 190 0.38 11.58 13.84
C LEU A 190 1.48 12.59 13.50
N GLU A 191 1.13 13.67 12.81
CA GLU A 191 2.03 14.78 12.47
C GLU A 191 2.65 15.42 13.70
N LYS A 192 1.84 15.70 14.73
CA LYS A 192 2.32 16.30 15.97
C LYS A 192 3.25 15.36 16.72
N ARG A 193 2.96 14.05 16.71
CA ARG A 193 3.84 13.06 17.35
C ARG A 193 5.17 12.95 16.62
N LEU A 194 5.16 12.89 15.29
CA LEU A 194 6.37 12.76 14.49
C LEU A 194 7.23 14.03 14.49
N MET A 195 6.62 15.23 14.54
CA MET A 195 7.36 16.48 14.71
C MET A 195 8.12 16.56 16.04
N ARG A 196 7.66 15.85 17.07
CA ARG A 196 8.34 15.77 18.37
C ARG A 196 9.44 14.71 18.40
N ALA A 197 9.56 13.86 17.37
CA ALA A 197 10.61 12.86 17.24
C ALA A 197 11.80 13.48 16.48
N PRO A 198 12.90 13.87 17.16
CA PRO A 198 13.99 14.62 16.54
C PRO A 198 14.63 13.89 15.36
N GLN A 199 14.64 12.55 15.44
CA GLN A 199 15.23 11.65 14.47
C GLN A 199 14.50 11.64 13.11
N LEU A 200 13.26 12.13 13.05
CA LEU A 200 12.39 12.11 11.87
C LEU A 200 12.11 13.50 11.33
N TYR A 201 11.98 14.50 12.21
CA TYR A 201 11.59 15.85 11.81
C TYR A 201 12.50 16.45 10.73
N SER A 202 13.81 16.26 10.82
CA SER A 202 14.77 16.75 9.81
C SER A 202 14.63 16.09 8.43
N ARG A 203 13.92 14.97 8.34
CA ARG A 203 13.74 14.18 7.12
C ARG A 203 12.31 14.24 6.55
N VAL A 204 11.38 14.89 7.25
CA VAL A 204 10.03 15.11 6.72
C VAL A 204 10.11 16.17 5.61
N GLY A 205 9.99 15.71 4.36
CA GLY A 205 9.97 16.60 3.20
C GLY A 205 8.58 17.10 2.85
N PHE A 206 7.54 16.33 3.20
CA PHE A 206 6.15 16.63 2.82
C PHE A 206 5.16 16.22 3.91
N ALA A 207 4.14 17.04 4.13
CA ALA A 207 2.98 16.70 4.96
C ALA A 207 1.70 17.05 4.20
N HIS A 208 0.77 16.10 4.13
CA HIS A 208 -0.47 16.22 3.40
C HIS A 208 -1.66 15.80 4.28
N GLU A 209 -2.56 16.74 4.54
CA GLU A 209 -3.84 16.44 5.18
C GLU A 209 -4.86 15.94 4.15
N MET A 210 -5.33 14.71 4.37
CA MET A 210 -6.37 14.06 3.60
C MET A 210 -7.73 14.35 4.25
N GLU A 211 -8.35 15.42 3.78
CA GLU A 211 -9.67 15.87 4.24
C GLU A 211 -10.80 14.96 3.75
N PRO A 212 -11.92 14.88 4.51
CA PRO A 212 -13.17 14.32 4.01
C PRO A 212 -13.58 14.97 2.67
N LEU A 213 -14.25 14.19 1.82
CA LEU A 213 -14.88 14.76 0.63
C LEU A 213 -15.96 15.75 1.10
N SER A 214 -15.93 16.99 0.61
CA SER A 214 -17.04 17.93 0.78
C SER A 214 -18.30 17.37 0.11
N ASP A 215 -19.49 17.84 0.49
CA ASP A 215 -20.77 17.32 -0.03
C ASP A 215 -20.81 17.30 -1.56
N ASP A 216 -20.32 18.36 -2.21
CA ASP A 216 -20.21 18.42 -3.67
C ASP A 216 -19.27 17.35 -4.25
N LYS A 217 -18.11 17.13 -3.60
CA LYS A 217 -17.16 16.09 -4.02
C LYS A 217 -17.69 14.68 -3.73
N THR A 218 -18.55 14.53 -2.73
CA THR A 218 -19.21 13.28 -2.38
C THR A 218 -20.26 12.94 -3.44
N ARG A 219 -21.07 13.90 -3.88
CA ARG A 219 -21.99 13.73 -5.02
C ARG A 219 -21.24 13.34 -6.29
N ASP A 220 -20.20 14.08 -6.66
CA ASP A 220 -19.35 13.74 -7.82
C ASP A 220 -18.73 12.33 -7.72
N PHE A 221 -18.30 11.93 -6.52
CA PHE A 221 -17.73 10.61 -6.28
C PHE A 221 -18.79 9.52 -6.40
N LEU A 222 -19.98 9.74 -5.85
CA LEU A 222 -21.11 8.83 -5.94
C LEU A 222 -21.58 8.68 -7.38
N GLU A 223 -21.72 9.77 -8.15
CA GLU A 223 -22.06 9.74 -9.58
C GLU A 223 -21.02 8.93 -10.38
N LYS A 224 -19.73 9.20 -10.19
CA LYS A 224 -18.67 8.42 -10.86
C LYS A 224 -18.73 6.95 -10.48
N ARG A 225 -18.98 6.63 -9.22
CA ARG A 225 -19.09 5.24 -8.74
C ARG A 225 -20.38 4.55 -9.22
N TRP A 226 -21.47 5.31 -9.39
CA TRP A 226 -22.78 4.83 -9.83
C TRP A 226 -22.81 4.59 -11.33
N ASN A 227 -22.26 5.51 -12.13
CA ASN A 227 -22.09 5.36 -13.59
C ASN A 227 -21.20 4.17 -13.97
N HIS A 228 -20.33 3.73 -13.05
CA HIS A 228 -19.54 2.49 -13.25
C HIS A 228 -20.28 1.21 -12.84
N ARG A 229 -21.39 1.30 -12.09
CA ARG A 229 -22.22 0.14 -11.70
C ARG A 229 -23.42 -0.06 -12.60
N VAL A 230 -23.95 1.02 -13.18
CA VAL A 230 -25.12 0.99 -14.04
C VAL A 230 -24.64 1.25 -15.47
N LYS A 231 -24.66 0.21 -16.32
CA LYS A 231 -24.70 0.46 -17.77
C LYS A 231 -26.01 1.19 -18.06
N PRO A 232 -26.04 2.21 -18.91
CA PRO A 232 -27.30 2.86 -19.28
C PRO A 232 -28.09 1.88 -20.15
N SER A 233 -28.83 0.98 -19.53
CA SER A 233 -30.01 0.39 -20.16
C SER A 233 -31.13 1.40 -19.95
N SER A 234 -31.43 2.10 -21.05
CA SER A 234 -32.69 2.77 -21.38
C SER A 234 -33.73 2.93 -20.26
N GLU A 235 -34.05 4.19 -19.98
CA GLU A 235 -35.36 4.67 -19.52
C GLU A 235 -35.96 3.95 -18.30
N ASP A 236 -35.75 4.49 -17.10
CA ASP A 236 -36.80 4.41 -16.09
C ASP A 236 -36.82 5.66 -15.20
N PHE A 237 -38.02 6.24 -15.13
CA PHE A 237 -38.36 7.59 -14.68
C PHE A 237 -38.28 7.83 -13.15
N THR A 238 -37.45 7.10 -12.41
CA THR A 238 -37.32 7.21 -10.94
C THR A 238 -36.07 7.97 -10.47
N GLU A 239 -35.40 8.69 -11.39
CA GLU A 239 -34.09 9.32 -11.16
C GLU A 239 -34.12 10.68 -10.43
N LYS A 240 -35.28 11.24 -10.08
CA LYS A 240 -35.34 12.58 -9.43
C LYS A 240 -35.71 12.60 -7.94
N GLU A 241 -36.24 11.51 -7.37
CA GLU A 241 -36.69 11.53 -5.95
C GLU A 241 -35.65 10.98 -4.96
N ALA A 242 -34.65 10.20 -5.40
CA ALA A 242 -33.67 9.62 -4.48
C ALA A 242 -32.56 10.58 -4.04
N ILE A 243 -32.31 11.66 -4.78
CA ILE A 243 -31.23 12.63 -4.51
C ILE A 243 -31.69 13.72 -3.51
N ALA A 244 -33.00 13.87 -3.27
CA ALA A 244 -33.56 14.94 -2.44
C ALA A 244 -33.72 14.59 -0.94
N THR A 245 -33.44 13.35 -0.52
CA THR A 245 -33.73 12.89 0.85
C THR A 245 -32.48 12.49 1.64
N ILE A 246 -31.30 13.02 1.31
CA ILE A 246 -30.09 12.93 2.14
C ILE A 246 -29.63 14.34 2.51
#